data_AF-A0A553SLQ6-F1
#
_entry.id   AF-A0A553SLQ6-F1
#
_cell.length_a   1.000
_cell.length_b   1.000
_cell.length_c   1.000
_cell.angle_alpha   90.00
_cell.angle_beta   90.00
_cell.angle_gamma   90.00
#
_symmetry.space_group_name_H-M   'P 1'
#
loop_
_entity.id
_entity.type
_entity.pdbx_description
1 polymer ?
#
loop_
_entity_poly.entity_id
_entity_poly.type
_entity_poly.pdbx_seq_one_letter_code
_entity_poly.pdbx_strand_id
1 'polypeptide(L)'
;MTVLNPAKLKHLERIQSSFIIEEKGYYALNLRANASTFWQEENNESIMLRLYVNKVHHQDVILFYGRQSFTYKRLLGLMEPGTYEIEWLCESPRNSAAFAQLESWKIEKLDLSEREALAVQSAPKLYGRAVYSQFDNLYTDTPLEMIYFFDEWEKGTVIEYHMVFSHEDEGTPAVLLMSKWGRLLDIEYMARVYLNEQNEINHVEYQGAEHQIKSYNVDNKQIVLQTATCNGNFTDEITSSYHFSFLPSYEWKIKTEARETVMERFSYINHVMKWEAERQLKNSPLPYNKIENVNQFIYIQSSVWGIELGSPSVDFLCRTKGDTEWYSSSLHNKKLGVFSAAYTGPYNHFGTAICLPDGISIEDIAEIKIALINDKLPQVNVKNLQVFAYDENNDLKKYIEKAFDENLTSLESEMIIWRKVM
;
A
#
# COMPACT_ATOMS: atom_id res chain seq x y z
N MET A 1 -20.95 -6.74 -18.48
CA MET A 1 -21.32 -5.89 -19.63
C MET A 1 -20.21 -4.88 -19.88
N THR A 2 -19.70 -4.76 -21.12
CA THR A 2 -18.68 -3.75 -21.48
C THR A 2 -19.35 -2.63 -22.26
N VAL A 3 -19.21 -1.39 -21.79
CA VAL A 3 -19.67 -0.22 -22.53
C VAL A 3 -18.43 0.45 -23.15
N LEU A 4 -18.35 0.41 -24.48
CA LEU A 4 -17.34 1.07 -25.28
C LEU A 4 -17.86 2.44 -25.71
N ASN A 5 -17.71 3.44 -24.86
CA ASN A 5 -17.96 4.84 -25.23
C ASN A 5 -16.72 5.64 -24.83
N PRO A 6 -15.71 5.73 -25.72
CA PRO A 6 -14.57 6.58 -25.44
C PRO A 6 -15.07 8.01 -25.26
N ALA A 7 -14.78 8.59 -24.10
CA ALA A 7 -15.24 9.91 -23.73
C ALA A 7 -14.09 10.71 -23.16
N LYS A 8 -13.95 11.93 -23.66
CA LYS A 8 -13.04 12.91 -23.08
C LYS A 8 -13.86 13.80 -22.15
N LEU A 9 -13.48 13.87 -20.88
CA LEU A 9 -14.14 14.71 -19.89
C LEU A 9 -13.13 15.73 -19.35
N LYS A 10 -13.45 17.01 -19.50
CA LYS A 10 -12.78 18.08 -18.78
C LYS A 10 -13.41 18.28 -17.40
N HIS A 11 -12.77 19.11 -16.59
CA HIS A 11 -13.30 19.49 -15.28
C HIS A 11 -14.77 19.93 -15.37
N LEU A 12 -15.60 19.34 -14.50
CA LEU A 12 -17.04 19.49 -14.36
C LEU A 12 -17.90 19.00 -15.53
N GLU A 13 -17.30 18.38 -16.55
CA GLU A 13 -18.06 17.69 -17.58
C GLU A 13 -18.60 16.35 -17.07
N ARG A 14 -19.79 16.01 -17.55
CA ARG A 14 -20.50 14.78 -17.20
C ARG A 14 -20.76 13.93 -18.42
N ILE A 15 -20.78 12.62 -18.22
CA ILE A 15 -21.32 11.67 -19.20
C ILE A 15 -22.15 10.62 -18.49
N GLN A 16 -23.28 10.29 -19.10
CA GLN A 16 -24.23 9.34 -18.57
C GLN A 16 -24.38 8.16 -19.54
N SER A 17 -24.63 6.99 -18.97
CA SER A 17 -24.99 5.77 -19.71
C SER A 17 -25.81 4.86 -18.81
N SER A 18 -26.19 3.69 -19.30
CA SER A 18 -26.95 2.70 -18.54
C SER A 18 -26.33 1.32 -18.65
N PHE A 19 -26.54 0.50 -17.64
CA PHE A 19 -26.20 -0.92 -17.65
C PHE A 19 -27.30 -1.75 -17.00
N ILE A 20 -27.26 -3.05 -17.27
CA ILE A 20 -28.20 -4.03 -16.72
C ILE A 20 -27.44 -4.98 -15.80
N ILE A 21 -28.03 -5.26 -14.65
CA ILE A 21 -27.67 -6.35 -13.77
C ILE A 21 -28.72 -7.43 -13.96
N GLU A 22 -28.29 -8.63 -14.37
CA GLU A 22 -29.19 -9.75 -14.68
C GLU A 22 -29.50 -10.57 -13.42
N GLU A 23 -28.51 -10.70 -12.53
CA GLU A 23 -28.60 -11.54 -11.35
C GLU A 23 -28.15 -10.79 -10.10
N LYS A 24 -28.77 -11.12 -8.96
CA LYS A 24 -28.31 -10.65 -7.66
C LYS A 24 -26.88 -11.13 -7.40
N GLY A 25 -26.03 -10.26 -6.88
CA GLY A 25 -24.67 -10.61 -6.49
C GLY A 25 -23.80 -9.40 -6.17
N TYR A 26 -22.56 -9.65 -5.75
CA TYR A 26 -21.57 -8.59 -5.59
C TYR A 26 -20.98 -8.24 -6.96
N TYR A 27 -20.82 -6.96 -7.23
CA TYR A 27 -20.28 -6.47 -8.50
C TYR A 27 -19.07 -5.56 -8.29
N ALA A 28 -18.15 -5.62 -9.25
CA ALA A 28 -17.07 -4.65 -9.39
C ALA A 28 -17.20 -3.89 -10.71
N LEU A 29 -16.78 -2.64 -10.67
CA LEU A 29 -16.50 -1.82 -11.83
C LEU A 29 -15.02 -1.98 -12.21
N ASN A 30 -14.75 -2.22 -13.48
CA ASN A 30 -13.43 -2.11 -14.09
C ASN A 30 -13.46 -0.92 -15.07
N LEU A 31 -12.87 0.20 -14.70
CA LEU A 31 -12.78 1.40 -15.53
C LEU A 31 -11.41 1.46 -16.22
N ARG A 32 -11.36 1.35 -17.55
CA ARG A 32 -10.14 1.60 -18.32
C ARG A 32 -10.09 3.05 -18.75
N ALA A 33 -9.12 3.79 -18.25
CA ALA A 33 -8.98 5.22 -18.51
C ALA A 33 -7.52 5.67 -18.43
N ASN A 34 -7.26 6.84 -19.00
CA ASN A 34 -6.05 7.64 -18.76
C ASN A 34 -6.46 9.10 -18.53
N ALA A 35 -5.50 9.94 -18.17
CA ALA A 35 -5.68 11.38 -17.94
C ALA A 35 -4.51 12.17 -18.55
N SER A 36 -4.69 13.46 -18.78
CA SER A 36 -3.59 14.33 -19.23
C SER A 36 -2.56 14.67 -18.14
N THR A 37 -2.70 14.08 -16.96
CA THR A 37 -1.92 14.37 -15.75
C THR A 37 -0.64 13.53 -15.66
N PHE A 38 0.28 13.95 -14.81
CA PHE A 38 1.56 13.29 -14.60
C PHE A 38 2.01 13.47 -13.16
N TRP A 39 2.24 12.37 -12.45
CA TRP A 39 2.49 12.35 -10.99
C TRP A 39 3.73 13.16 -10.57
N GLN A 40 4.70 13.33 -11.48
CA GLN A 40 5.89 14.17 -11.24
C GLN A 40 5.69 15.66 -11.54
N GLU A 41 4.56 16.07 -12.12
CA GLU A 41 4.23 17.48 -12.38
C GLU A 41 3.40 18.05 -11.21
N GLU A 42 3.97 19.03 -10.49
CA GLU A 42 3.28 19.70 -9.40
C GLU A 42 1.96 20.35 -9.86
N ASN A 43 0.89 20.17 -9.09
CA ASN A 43 -0.48 20.61 -9.38
C ASN A 43 -1.14 19.95 -10.60
N ASN A 44 -0.49 18.97 -11.22
CA ASN A 44 -1.02 18.18 -12.33
C ASN A 44 -0.80 16.69 -12.07
N GLU A 45 -0.81 16.26 -10.82
CA GLU A 45 -0.54 14.89 -10.43
C GLU A 45 -1.67 13.98 -10.97
N SER A 46 -2.93 14.18 -10.58
CA SER A 46 -4.07 13.36 -11.03
C SER A 46 -5.37 14.16 -11.11
N ILE A 47 -6.39 13.47 -11.61
CA ILE A 47 -7.78 13.90 -11.60
C ILE A 47 -8.64 12.79 -11.02
N MET A 48 -9.85 13.16 -10.62
CA MET A 48 -10.84 12.24 -10.07
C MET A 48 -12.05 12.14 -10.99
N LEU A 49 -12.54 10.92 -11.18
CA LEU A 49 -13.85 10.65 -11.76
C LEU A 49 -14.80 10.27 -10.64
N ARG A 50 -15.80 11.11 -10.40
CA ARG A 50 -16.88 10.81 -9.46
C ARG A 50 -17.92 9.95 -10.16
N LEU A 51 -18.29 8.87 -9.50
CA LEU A 51 -19.26 7.89 -9.96
C LEU A 51 -20.58 8.12 -9.25
N TYR A 52 -21.63 8.33 -10.05
CA TYR A 52 -23.01 8.32 -9.58
C TYR A 52 -23.73 7.10 -10.15
N VAL A 53 -24.51 6.43 -9.31
CA VAL A 53 -25.41 5.33 -9.72
C VAL A 53 -26.82 5.74 -9.37
N ASN A 54 -27.72 5.79 -10.36
CA ASN A 54 -29.09 6.30 -10.21
C ASN A 54 -29.12 7.68 -9.53
N LYS A 55 -28.21 8.58 -9.94
CA LYS A 55 -28.05 9.95 -9.43
C LYS A 55 -27.60 10.07 -7.97
N VAL A 56 -27.24 8.96 -7.32
CA VAL A 56 -26.65 8.93 -5.98
C VAL A 56 -25.14 8.82 -6.11
N HIS A 57 -24.39 9.69 -5.41
CA HIS A 57 -22.93 9.62 -5.36
C HIS A 57 -22.52 8.27 -4.74
N HIS A 58 -21.90 7.42 -5.56
CA HIS A 58 -21.55 6.07 -5.17
C HIS A 58 -20.13 6.00 -4.63
N GLN A 59 -19.17 6.50 -5.41
CA GLN A 59 -17.75 6.60 -5.06
C GLN A 59 -16.99 7.52 -6.02
N ASP A 60 -15.70 7.64 -5.79
CA ASP A 60 -14.78 8.39 -6.62
C ASP A 60 -13.61 7.51 -7.07
N VAL A 61 -13.01 7.83 -8.22
CA VAL A 61 -11.89 7.09 -8.81
C VAL A 61 -10.78 8.07 -9.16
N ILE A 62 -9.65 7.97 -8.47
CA ILE A 62 -8.45 8.77 -8.77
C ILE A 62 -7.72 8.12 -9.94
N LEU A 63 -7.47 8.88 -11.00
CA LEU A 63 -6.70 8.44 -12.17
C LEU A 63 -5.20 8.67 -11.93
N PHE A 64 -4.65 7.95 -10.95
CA PHE A 64 -3.25 8.10 -10.48
C PHE A 64 -2.20 7.67 -11.51
N TYR A 65 -2.58 6.89 -12.53
CA TYR A 65 -1.65 6.43 -13.57
C TYR A 65 -1.49 7.44 -14.72
N GLY A 66 -2.18 8.58 -14.63
CA GLY A 66 -2.01 9.74 -15.52
C GLY A 66 -2.15 9.38 -16.99
N ARG A 67 -1.18 9.78 -17.80
CA ARG A 67 -1.15 9.58 -19.27
C ARG A 67 -1.15 8.12 -19.71
N GLN A 68 -0.93 7.18 -18.81
CA GLN A 68 -0.92 5.76 -19.12
C GLN A 68 -2.30 5.15 -18.94
N SER A 69 -2.76 4.38 -19.94
CA SER A 69 -4.00 3.62 -19.85
C SER A 69 -3.91 2.59 -18.73
N PHE A 70 -4.83 2.66 -17.78
CA PHE A 70 -4.90 1.77 -16.63
C PHE A 70 -6.34 1.31 -16.37
N THR A 71 -6.49 0.13 -15.76
CA THR A 71 -7.79 -0.37 -15.33
C THR A 71 -7.96 -0.17 -13.83
N TYR A 72 -8.77 0.82 -13.47
CA TYR A 72 -9.13 1.12 -12.09
C TYR A 72 -10.31 0.23 -11.67
N LYS A 73 -10.03 -0.75 -10.81
CA LYS A 73 -11.05 -1.66 -10.27
C LYS A 73 -11.64 -1.11 -8.98
N ARG A 74 -12.97 -1.12 -8.86
CA ARG A 74 -13.70 -0.63 -7.67
C ARG A 74 -14.88 -1.53 -7.33
N LEU A 75 -15.17 -1.67 -6.04
CA LEU A 75 -16.33 -2.42 -5.55
C LEU A 75 -17.59 -1.58 -5.73
N LEU A 76 -18.62 -2.14 -6.38
CA LEU A 76 -19.97 -1.54 -6.42
C LEU A 76 -20.85 -2.03 -5.27
N GLY A 77 -20.52 -3.20 -4.72
CA GLY A 77 -21.26 -3.85 -3.65
C GLY A 77 -22.30 -4.83 -4.18
N LEU A 78 -23.21 -5.25 -3.30
CA LEU A 78 -24.34 -6.12 -3.63
C LEU A 78 -25.34 -5.35 -4.50
N MET A 79 -25.64 -5.87 -5.68
CA MET A 79 -26.63 -5.30 -6.60
C MET A 79 -27.76 -6.30 -6.86
N GLU A 80 -28.98 -5.78 -6.99
CA GLU A 80 -30.16 -6.56 -7.38
C GLU A 80 -30.35 -6.51 -8.92
N PRO A 81 -31.05 -7.50 -9.52
CA PRO A 81 -31.41 -7.45 -10.92
C PRO A 81 -32.17 -6.17 -11.28
N GLY A 82 -31.78 -5.53 -12.38
CA GLY A 82 -32.41 -4.28 -12.79
C GLY A 82 -31.58 -3.48 -13.78
N THR A 83 -32.16 -2.38 -14.25
CA THR A 83 -31.46 -1.37 -15.08
C THR A 83 -30.99 -0.24 -14.17
N TYR A 84 -29.73 0.14 -14.34
CA TYR A 84 -29.08 1.19 -13.57
C TYR A 84 -28.56 2.27 -14.50
N GLU A 85 -28.62 3.51 -14.04
CA GLU A 85 -27.99 4.66 -14.65
C GLU A 85 -26.61 4.87 -14.02
N ILE A 86 -25.59 5.06 -14.85
CA ILE A 86 -24.25 5.42 -14.42
C ILE A 86 -23.90 6.80 -14.97
N GLU A 87 -23.42 7.68 -14.11
CA GLU A 87 -22.92 9.00 -14.50
C GLU A 87 -21.49 9.19 -13.96
N TRP A 88 -20.64 9.73 -14.82
CA TRP A 88 -19.28 10.11 -14.52
C TRP A 88 -19.18 11.63 -14.51
N LEU A 89 -18.56 12.19 -13.47
CA LEU A 89 -18.22 13.61 -13.37
C LEU A 89 -16.69 13.75 -13.20
N CYS A 90 -16.04 14.56 -14.01
CA CYS A 90 -14.60 14.80 -13.87
C CYS A 90 -14.30 15.97 -12.94
N GLU A 91 -13.45 15.74 -11.93
CA GLU A 91 -12.95 16.74 -10.99
C GLU A 91 -11.43 16.91 -11.15
N SER A 92 -10.99 18.13 -11.42
CA SER A 92 -9.56 18.50 -11.43
C SER A 92 -9.39 19.91 -10.84
N PRO A 93 -9.45 20.02 -9.51
CA PRO A 93 -9.57 21.33 -8.86
C PRO A 93 -8.30 22.19 -8.95
N ARG A 94 -7.10 21.60 -9.06
CA ARG A 94 -5.85 22.36 -9.24
C ARG A 94 -5.47 22.62 -10.71
N ASN A 95 -6.01 21.84 -11.66
CA ASN A 95 -5.76 22.04 -13.09
C ASN A 95 -7.00 21.80 -13.95
N SER A 96 -7.86 22.82 -14.09
CA SER A 96 -9.10 22.71 -14.87
C SER A 96 -8.90 22.44 -16.38
N ALA A 97 -7.67 22.61 -16.90
CA ALA A 97 -7.32 22.26 -18.27
C ALA A 97 -7.03 20.75 -18.44
N ALA A 98 -6.78 20.03 -17.34
CA ALA A 98 -6.61 18.59 -17.37
C ALA A 98 -7.92 17.88 -17.77
N PHE A 99 -7.80 16.70 -18.37
CA PHE A 99 -8.93 15.91 -18.82
C PHE A 99 -8.72 14.43 -18.58
N ALA A 100 -9.82 13.73 -18.32
CA ALA A 100 -9.90 12.28 -18.34
C ALA A 100 -10.22 11.80 -19.76
N GLN A 101 -9.60 10.71 -20.17
CA GLN A 101 -9.98 9.93 -21.33
C GLN A 101 -10.49 8.58 -20.83
N LEU A 102 -11.81 8.43 -20.76
CA LEU A 102 -12.46 7.16 -20.53
C LEU A 102 -12.36 6.37 -21.83
N GLU A 103 -11.82 5.15 -21.77
CA GLU A 103 -11.70 4.28 -22.95
C GLU A 103 -12.84 3.26 -22.96
N SER A 104 -13.07 2.63 -21.81
CA SER A 104 -14.15 1.67 -21.60
C SER A 104 -14.42 1.48 -20.12
N TRP A 105 -15.60 0.97 -19.79
CA TRP A 105 -15.84 0.42 -18.47
C TRP A 105 -16.67 -0.86 -18.55
N LYS A 106 -16.41 -1.78 -17.61
CA LYS A 106 -17.10 -3.06 -17.50
C LYS A 106 -17.61 -3.27 -16.08
N ILE A 107 -18.86 -3.69 -15.97
CA ILE A 107 -19.45 -4.18 -14.73
C ILE A 107 -19.36 -5.71 -14.74
N GLU A 108 -18.83 -6.27 -13.67
CA GLU A 108 -18.49 -7.68 -13.53
C GLU A 108 -19.05 -8.21 -12.21
N LYS A 109 -19.83 -9.29 -12.30
CA LYS A 109 -20.25 -10.05 -11.13
C LYS A 109 -19.02 -10.73 -10.56
N LEU A 110 -18.80 -10.55 -9.26
CA LEU A 110 -17.70 -11.18 -8.55
C LEU A 110 -18.07 -12.63 -8.25
N ASP A 111 -17.19 -13.54 -8.65
CA ASP A 111 -17.22 -14.95 -8.24
C ASP A 111 -16.43 -15.06 -6.94
N LEU A 112 -17.13 -15.08 -5.81
CA LEU A 112 -16.55 -15.04 -4.48
C LEU A 112 -16.85 -16.35 -3.75
N SER A 113 -15.83 -16.94 -3.13
CA SER A 113 -16.05 -17.92 -2.07
C SER A 113 -16.82 -17.29 -0.89
N GLU A 114 -17.40 -18.12 -0.02
CA GLU A 114 -18.09 -17.63 1.18
C GLU A 114 -17.20 -16.71 2.03
N ARG A 115 -15.92 -17.07 2.14
CA ARG A 115 -14.91 -16.32 2.87
C ARG A 115 -14.59 -14.97 2.23
N GLU A 116 -14.42 -14.93 0.92
CA GLU A 116 -14.20 -13.66 0.20
C GLU A 116 -15.46 -12.78 0.22
N ALA A 117 -16.65 -13.38 0.12
CA ALA A 117 -17.92 -12.66 0.24
C ALA A 117 -18.05 -11.97 1.61
N LEU A 118 -17.59 -12.63 2.68
CA LEU A 118 -17.59 -12.05 4.02
C LEU A 118 -16.62 -10.86 4.15
N ALA A 119 -15.44 -10.94 3.53
CA ALA A 119 -14.49 -9.82 3.46
C ALA A 119 -15.05 -8.66 2.62
N VAL A 120 -15.66 -8.93 1.47
CA VAL A 120 -16.29 -7.90 0.64
C VAL A 120 -17.46 -7.23 1.36
N GLN A 121 -18.28 -8.00 2.07
CA GLN A 121 -19.43 -7.48 2.81
C GLN A 121 -19.02 -6.57 3.98
N SER A 122 -17.91 -6.88 4.63
CA SER A 122 -17.44 -6.19 5.83
C SER A 122 -16.39 -5.11 5.53
N ALA A 123 -16.05 -4.90 4.26
CA ALA A 123 -15.04 -3.94 3.84
C ALA A 123 -15.46 -2.50 4.20
N PRO A 124 -14.60 -1.73 4.90
CA PRO A 124 -14.87 -0.33 5.16
C PRO A 124 -14.94 0.52 3.88
N LYS A 125 -15.83 1.50 3.87
CA LYS A 125 -15.84 2.60 2.90
C LYS A 125 -14.85 3.67 3.37
N LEU A 126 -13.91 4.04 2.50
CA LEU A 126 -12.86 5.01 2.82
C LEU A 126 -13.21 6.39 2.28
N TYR A 127 -13.45 7.37 3.14
CA TYR A 127 -13.44 8.78 2.77
C TYR A 127 -12.01 9.28 2.64
N GLY A 128 -11.78 10.11 1.62
CA GLY A 128 -10.44 10.60 1.34
C GLY A 128 -9.98 11.65 2.35
N ARG A 129 -8.68 11.87 2.40
CA ARG A 129 -8.01 12.80 3.31
C ARG A 129 -8.32 14.25 2.97
N ALA A 130 -8.52 15.06 4.01
CA ALA A 130 -8.81 16.49 3.89
C ALA A 130 -8.07 17.31 4.96
N VAL A 131 -6.75 17.09 5.08
CA VAL A 131 -5.87 17.73 6.06
C VAL A 131 -5.29 19.04 5.51
N TYR A 132 -4.76 19.01 4.28
CA TYR A 132 -4.15 20.18 3.64
C TYR A 132 -5.13 20.92 2.72
N SER A 133 -6.05 20.18 2.10
CA SER A 133 -7.03 20.66 1.13
C SER A 133 -8.24 19.72 1.06
N GLN A 134 -9.28 20.10 0.31
CA GLN A 134 -10.48 19.25 0.18
C GLN A 134 -10.23 17.90 -0.51
N PHE A 135 -9.14 17.75 -1.27
CA PHE A 135 -8.88 16.58 -2.11
C PHE A 135 -7.40 16.14 -2.06
N ASP A 136 -6.84 15.98 -0.87
CA ASP A 136 -5.40 15.70 -0.71
C ASP A 136 -4.93 14.48 -1.49
N ASN A 137 -5.75 13.42 -1.50
CA ASN A 137 -5.38 12.17 -2.18
C ASN A 137 -5.25 12.30 -3.70
N LEU A 138 -5.66 13.42 -4.31
CA LEU A 138 -5.36 13.72 -5.72
C LEU A 138 -3.89 14.08 -5.97
N TYR A 139 -3.16 14.43 -4.92
CA TYR A 139 -1.85 15.05 -5.00
C TYR A 139 -0.80 14.38 -4.12
N THR A 140 -1.22 13.65 -3.08
CA THR A 140 -0.32 12.92 -2.19
C THR A 140 -1.07 11.91 -1.30
N ASP A 141 -0.41 10.85 -0.83
CA ASP A 141 -1.00 9.69 -0.14
C ASP A 141 -2.26 9.17 -0.84
N THR A 142 -2.19 8.89 -2.14
CA THR A 142 -3.33 8.33 -2.87
C THR A 142 -3.61 6.91 -2.36
N PRO A 143 -4.86 6.56 -1.99
CA PRO A 143 -5.23 5.19 -1.66
C PRO A 143 -5.18 4.33 -2.93
N LEU A 144 -4.39 3.26 -2.90
CA LEU A 144 -4.12 2.41 -4.07
C LEU A 144 -4.81 1.05 -3.95
N GLU A 145 -4.64 0.34 -2.83
CA GLU A 145 -5.13 -1.02 -2.66
C GLU A 145 -5.54 -1.36 -1.22
N MET A 146 -6.58 -2.18 -1.08
CA MET A 146 -7.01 -2.70 0.21
C MET A 146 -6.66 -4.18 0.30
N ILE A 147 -5.82 -4.53 1.26
CA ILE A 147 -5.51 -5.92 1.60
C ILE A 147 -6.16 -6.26 2.95
N TYR A 148 -6.32 -7.54 3.23
CA TYR A 148 -6.93 -7.98 4.47
C TYR A 148 -6.37 -9.32 4.92
N PHE A 149 -6.61 -9.70 6.17
CA PHE A 149 -6.46 -11.09 6.60
C PHE A 149 -7.53 -11.43 7.63
N PHE A 150 -7.66 -12.72 7.90
CA PHE A 150 -8.55 -13.23 8.92
C PHE A 150 -7.76 -13.76 10.10
N ASP A 151 -8.30 -13.54 11.29
CA ASP A 151 -7.87 -14.17 12.54
C ASP A 151 -9.09 -14.71 13.31
N GLU A 152 -8.83 -15.42 14.40
CA GLU A 152 -9.85 -15.94 15.29
C GLU A 152 -9.91 -15.12 16.58
N TRP A 153 -11.10 -15.05 17.17
CA TRP A 153 -11.31 -14.50 18.51
C TRP A 153 -12.35 -15.32 19.26
N GLU A 154 -12.56 -15.04 20.55
CA GLU A 154 -13.39 -15.85 21.45
C GLU A 154 -14.80 -16.16 20.91
N LYS A 155 -15.40 -15.24 20.14
CA LYS A 155 -16.80 -15.35 19.68
C LYS A 155 -16.95 -15.62 18.18
N GLY A 156 -15.85 -15.89 17.47
CA GLY A 156 -15.89 -16.16 16.04
C GLY A 156 -14.64 -15.70 15.31
N THR A 157 -14.82 -14.84 14.31
CA THR A 157 -13.77 -14.47 13.36
C THR A 157 -13.52 -12.96 13.38
N VAL A 158 -12.28 -12.55 13.16
CA VAL A 158 -11.88 -11.15 12.96
C VAL A 158 -11.38 -10.97 11.55
N ILE A 159 -11.78 -9.89 10.88
CA ILE A 159 -11.20 -9.47 9.60
C ILE A 159 -10.43 -8.18 9.84
N GLU A 160 -9.13 -8.20 9.63
CA GLU A 160 -8.28 -7.01 9.69
C GLU A 160 -8.03 -6.49 8.27
N TYR A 161 -8.42 -5.24 8.03
CA TYR A 161 -8.20 -4.54 6.77
C TYR A 161 -7.02 -3.58 6.88
N HIS A 162 -6.28 -3.49 5.79
CA HIS A 162 -5.20 -2.53 5.64
C HIS A 162 -5.37 -1.74 4.35
N MET A 163 -5.12 -0.45 4.43
CA MET A 163 -5.11 0.44 3.27
C MET A 163 -3.68 0.74 2.86
N VAL A 164 -3.40 0.60 1.57
CA VAL A 164 -2.10 0.93 0.96
C VAL A 164 -2.22 2.30 0.33
N PHE A 165 -1.38 3.25 0.77
CA PHE A 165 -1.28 4.60 0.23
C PHE A 165 0.00 4.74 -0.59
N SER A 166 0.05 5.68 -1.53
CA SER A 166 1.22 5.89 -2.40
C SER A 166 2.47 6.40 -1.65
N HIS A 167 2.29 7.07 -0.52
CA HIS A 167 3.36 7.65 0.30
C HIS A 167 2.98 7.68 1.80
N GLU A 168 3.95 8.04 2.65
CA GLU A 168 3.76 8.52 4.03
C GLU A 168 4.28 9.97 4.07
N ASP A 169 3.37 10.95 4.04
CA ASP A 169 3.73 12.38 4.01
C ASP A 169 4.52 12.84 5.25
N GLU A 170 4.15 12.36 6.44
CA GLU A 170 4.78 12.75 7.70
C GLU A 170 4.84 11.60 8.71
N GLY A 171 5.72 11.72 9.71
CA GLY A 171 5.88 10.74 10.79
C GLY A 171 7.32 10.23 10.82
N THR A 172 7.63 9.29 9.94
CA THR A 172 8.96 8.69 9.84
C THR A 172 9.77 9.33 8.70
N PRO A 173 11.02 9.76 8.93
CA PRO A 173 11.85 10.27 7.84
C PRO A 173 12.06 9.27 6.71
N ALA A 174 12.03 9.71 5.46
CA ALA A 174 12.03 8.84 4.27
C ALA A 174 13.20 7.84 4.23
N VAL A 175 14.40 8.26 4.61
CA VAL A 175 15.58 7.39 4.68
C VAL A 175 15.37 6.26 5.70
N LEU A 176 14.68 6.55 6.80
CA LEU A 176 14.35 5.56 7.82
C LEU A 176 13.17 4.67 7.41
N LEU A 177 12.22 5.15 6.59
CA LEU A 177 11.18 4.31 6.00
C LEU A 177 11.77 3.23 5.09
N MET A 178 12.70 3.62 4.21
CA MET A 178 13.45 2.69 3.38
C MET A 178 14.23 1.68 4.24
N SER A 179 14.97 2.18 5.24
CA SER A 179 15.76 1.32 6.13
C SER A 179 14.88 0.32 6.91
N LYS A 180 13.78 0.81 7.52
CA LYS A 180 12.97 0.04 8.45
C LYS A 180 12.00 -0.91 7.77
N TRP A 181 11.35 -0.46 6.70
CA TRP A 181 10.23 -1.15 6.06
C TRP A 181 10.50 -1.54 4.60
N GLY A 182 11.57 -1.00 3.99
CA GLY A 182 11.87 -1.26 2.59
C GLY A 182 10.89 -0.58 1.63
N ARG A 183 10.30 0.55 2.02
CA ARG A 183 9.30 1.25 1.21
C ARG A 183 9.16 2.71 1.62
N LEU A 184 8.59 3.52 0.73
CA LEU A 184 8.16 4.91 0.99
C LEU A 184 6.64 5.07 0.98
N LEU A 185 5.93 4.06 0.48
CA LEU A 185 4.48 3.97 0.53
C LEU A 185 4.06 3.65 1.97
N ASP A 186 2.84 4.00 2.32
CA ASP A 186 2.26 3.59 3.60
C ASP A 186 1.36 2.36 3.46
N ILE A 187 1.42 1.47 4.44
CA ILE A 187 0.46 0.37 4.57
C ILE A 187 -0.07 0.51 5.99
N GLU A 188 -1.32 0.94 6.12
CA GLU A 188 -1.92 1.31 7.41
C GLU A 188 -2.98 0.32 7.85
N TYR A 189 -3.02 0.04 9.15
CA TYR A 189 -4.07 -0.79 9.72
C TYR A 189 -5.35 0.04 9.76
N MET A 190 -6.33 -0.34 8.95
CA MET A 190 -7.56 0.45 8.79
C MET A 190 -8.58 0.09 9.86
N ALA A 191 -9.02 -1.17 9.87
CA ALA A 191 -10.07 -1.60 10.77
C ALA A 191 -10.02 -3.11 11.05
N ARG A 192 -10.38 -3.51 12.27
CA ARG A 192 -10.73 -4.88 12.64
C ARG A 192 -12.22 -4.98 12.78
N VAL A 193 -12.81 -5.91 12.04
CA VAL A 193 -14.24 -6.23 12.13
C VAL A 193 -14.38 -7.56 12.84
N TYR A 194 -14.93 -7.51 14.05
CA TYR A 194 -15.16 -8.69 14.88
C TYR A 194 -16.54 -9.25 14.59
N LEU A 195 -16.59 -10.47 14.07
CA LEU A 195 -17.79 -11.18 13.68
C LEU A 195 -18.11 -12.29 14.67
N ASN A 196 -19.39 -12.44 15.02
CA ASN A 196 -19.84 -13.58 15.83
C ASN A 196 -19.90 -14.88 15.00
N GLU A 197 -20.24 -16.00 15.64
CA GLU A 197 -20.42 -17.31 14.99
C GLU A 197 -21.49 -17.31 13.87
N GLN A 198 -22.37 -16.32 13.84
CA GLN A 198 -23.39 -16.11 12.80
C GLN A 198 -22.92 -15.16 11.69
N ASN A 199 -21.64 -14.78 11.67
CA ASN A 199 -21.04 -13.80 10.76
C ASN A 199 -21.67 -12.39 10.84
N GLU A 200 -22.25 -12.03 11.98
CA GLU A 200 -22.78 -10.69 12.24
C GLU A 200 -21.72 -9.85 12.94
N ILE A 201 -21.66 -8.56 12.60
CA ILE A 201 -20.74 -7.61 13.23
C ILE A 201 -21.08 -7.48 14.71
N ASN A 202 -20.14 -7.86 15.57
CA ASN A 202 -20.22 -7.65 17.00
C ASN A 202 -19.74 -6.24 17.38
N HIS A 203 -18.54 -5.89 16.93
CA HIS A 203 -17.96 -4.55 17.08
C HIS A 203 -16.86 -4.34 16.04
N VAL A 204 -16.43 -3.10 15.89
CA VAL A 204 -15.38 -2.70 14.98
C VAL A 204 -14.37 -1.83 15.73
N GLU A 205 -13.10 -2.06 15.47
CA GLU A 205 -12.01 -1.21 15.92
C GLU A 205 -11.29 -0.62 14.71
N TYR A 206 -10.69 0.56 14.87
CA TYR A 206 -9.88 1.20 13.83
C TYR A 206 -8.63 1.86 14.42
N GLN A 207 -7.63 2.10 13.59
CA GLN A 207 -6.43 2.83 14.01
C GLN A 207 -6.64 4.34 13.87
N GLY A 208 -6.87 5.00 15.00
CA GLY A 208 -6.94 6.45 15.09
C GLY A 208 -5.57 7.11 15.09
N ALA A 209 -5.57 8.45 15.21
CA ALA A 209 -4.37 9.26 15.34
C ALA A 209 -3.40 8.72 16.40
N GLU A 210 -2.10 8.89 16.14
CA GLU A 210 -1.00 8.36 16.96
C GLU A 210 -1.02 6.82 17.07
N HIS A 211 -1.60 6.13 16.09
CA HIS A 211 -1.77 4.68 16.06
C HIS A 211 -2.62 4.12 17.21
N GLN A 212 -3.48 4.94 17.84
CA GLN A 212 -4.34 4.50 18.94
C GLN A 212 -5.50 3.65 18.42
N ILE A 213 -5.77 2.52 19.05
CA ILE A 213 -6.96 1.71 18.74
C ILE A 213 -8.21 2.43 19.27
N LYS A 214 -9.18 2.66 18.38
CA LYS A 214 -10.47 3.30 18.68
C LYS A 214 -11.60 2.33 18.36
N SER A 215 -12.70 2.42 19.09
CA SER A 215 -13.93 1.69 18.78
C SER A 215 -14.77 2.48 17.79
N TYR A 216 -15.38 1.79 16.83
CA TYR A 216 -16.35 2.36 15.89
C TYR A 216 -17.76 1.96 16.32
N ASN A 217 -18.68 2.92 16.37
CA ASN A 217 -20.07 2.62 16.70
C ASN A 217 -20.83 2.06 15.49
N VAL A 218 -21.26 0.80 15.58
CA VAL A 218 -21.95 0.10 14.48
C VAL A 218 -23.45 0.43 14.50
N ASP A 219 -23.80 1.67 14.16
CA ASP A 219 -25.22 2.07 14.01
C ASP A 219 -25.79 1.65 12.63
N ASN A 220 -24.89 1.44 11.66
CA ASN A 220 -25.20 1.04 10.30
C ASN A 220 -24.42 -0.22 9.91
N LYS A 221 -24.94 -0.99 8.94
CA LYS A 221 -24.24 -2.16 8.38
C LYS A 221 -22.98 -1.81 7.57
N GLN A 222 -22.80 -0.54 7.20
CA GLN A 222 -21.63 -0.08 6.44
C GLN A 222 -20.67 0.64 7.38
N ILE A 223 -19.43 0.16 7.43
CA ILE A 223 -18.34 0.81 8.17
C ILE A 223 -17.81 1.94 7.30
N VAL A 224 -17.72 3.14 7.87
CA VAL A 224 -17.27 4.33 7.16
C VAL A 224 -16.15 4.98 7.95
N LEU A 225 -14.98 5.12 7.33
CA LEU A 225 -13.82 5.76 7.93
C LEU A 225 -13.24 6.77 6.96
N GLN A 226 -12.59 7.81 7.49
CA GLN A 226 -11.85 8.80 6.72
C GLN A 226 -10.36 8.74 7.09
N THR A 227 -9.47 8.87 6.11
CA THR A 227 -8.05 9.15 6.41
C THR A 227 -7.92 10.55 7.02
N ALA A 228 -7.38 10.64 8.23
CA ALA A 228 -7.46 11.83 9.08
C ALA A 228 -6.12 12.50 9.37
N THR A 229 -5.00 11.81 9.15
CA THR A 229 -3.67 12.29 9.53
C THR A 229 -2.69 12.22 8.37
N CYS A 230 -1.54 12.90 8.53
CA CYS A 230 -0.45 12.91 7.57
C CYS A 230 0.35 11.58 7.52
N ASN A 231 0.15 10.72 8.51
CA ASN A 231 0.71 9.36 8.59
C ASN A 231 -0.37 8.28 8.37
N GLY A 232 -1.42 8.59 7.58
CA GLY A 232 -2.38 7.60 7.10
C GLY A 232 -3.40 7.03 8.10
N ASN A 233 -3.43 7.45 9.37
CA ASN A 233 -4.40 6.97 10.36
C ASN A 233 -5.83 7.50 10.09
N PHE A 234 -6.83 6.92 10.76
CA PHE A 234 -8.25 7.07 10.41
C PHE A 234 -9.09 7.78 11.47
N THR A 235 -10.30 8.19 11.08
CA THR A 235 -11.37 8.68 11.96
C THR A 235 -12.73 8.22 11.44
N ASP A 236 -13.72 8.12 12.33
CA ASP A 236 -15.13 7.97 11.99
C ASP A 236 -15.87 9.32 11.88
N GLU A 237 -15.19 10.44 12.11
CA GLU A 237 -15.70 11.79 11.88
C GLU A 237 -15.47 12.25 10.44
N ILE A 238 -16.51 12.17 9.62
CA ILE A 238 -16.40 12.44 8.17
C ILE A 238 -16.52 13.93 7.87
N THR A 239 -15.44 14.50 7.32
CA THR A 239 -15.37 15.91 6.87
C THR A 239 -15.12 16.04 5.37
N SER A 240 -14.67 14.96 4.72
CA SER A 240 -14.38 14.90 3.31
C SER A 240 -15.63 14.70 2.45
N SER A 241 -15.62 15.27 1.25
CA SER A 241 -16.73 15.13 0.29
C SER A 241 -16.56 13.98 -0.70
N TYR A 242 -15.45 13.25 -0.67
CA TYR A 242 -15.11 12.19 -1.63
C TYR A 242 -14.72 10.90 -0.92
N HIS A 243 -15.02 9.76 -1.55
CA HIS A 243 -14.86 8.46 -0.92
C HIS A 243 -14.72 7.31 -1.92
N PHE A 244 -14.18 6.20 -1.44
CA PHE A 244 -13.77 5.04 -2.21
C PHE A 244 -14.42 3.77 -1.65
N SER A 245 -14.79 2.87 -2.55
CA SER A 245 -15.14 1.49 -2.20
C SER A 245 -14.13 0.57 -2.88
N PHE A 246 -13.06 0.26 -2.16
CA PHE A 246 -12.05 -0.68 -2.62
C PHE A 246 -12.62 -2.10 -2.55
N LEU A 247 -12.25 -2.92 -3.54
CA LEU A 247 -12.37 -4.36 -3.41
C LEU A 247 -11.21 -4.82 -2.50
N PRO A 248 -11.45 -5.56 -1.41
CA PRO A 248 -10.38 -6.22 -0.69
C PRO A 248 -9.70 -7.22 -1.64
N SER A 249 -8.58 -6.81 -2.22
CA SER A 249 -8.03 -7.42 -3.45
C SER A 249 -7.10 -8.60 -3.15
N TYR A 250 -6.64 -8.71 -1.91
CA TYR A 250 -5.73 -9.77 -1.49
C TYR A 250 -5.90 -10.14 -0.01
N GLU A 251 -6.09 -11.44 0.24
CA GLU A 251 -5.98 -12.01 1.59
C GLU A 251 -4.50 -12.25 1.92
N TRP A 252 -3.89 -11.32 2.63
CA TRP A 252 -2.49 -11.37 3.07
C TRP A 252 -2.21 -12.60 3.92
N LYS A 253 -1.19 -13.37 3.50
CA LYS A 253 -0.75 -14.57 4.22
C LYS A 253 0.28 -14.21 5.27
N ILE A 254 -0.18 -13.57 6.34
CA ILE A 254 0.62 -13.05 7.47
C ILE A 254 1.63 -14.06 8.06
N LYS A 255 1.33 -15.36 8.00
CA LYS A 255 2.19 -16.44 8.53
C LYS A 255 3.37 -16.81 7.62
N THR A 256 3.39 -16.33 6.38
CA THR A 256 4.37 -16.75 5.36
C THR A 256 4.92 -15.61 4.52
N GLU A 257 4.29 -14.43 4.54
CA GLU A 257 4.62 -13.30 3.67
C GLU A 257 4.78 -12.02 4.49
N ALA A 258 5.72 -11.16 4.09
CA ALA A 258 5.78 -9.79 4.57
C ALA A 258 4.56 -9.00 4.08
N ARG A 259 4.18 -7.95 4.80
CA ARG A 259 3.09 -7.06 4.39
C ARG A 259 3.41 -6.36 3.08
N GLU A 260 4.70 -6.13 2.82
CA GLU A 260 5.28 -5.58 1.60
C GLU A 260 5.06 -6.45 0.35
N THR A 261 4.56 -7.69 0.47
CA THR A 261 4.21 -8.53 -0.71
C THR A 261 3.20 -7.85 -1.64
N VAL A 262 2.44 -6.87 -1.12
CA VAL A 262 1.55 -6.01 -1.92
C VAL A 262 2.30 -5.29 -3.05
N MET A 263 3.56 -4.92 -2.84
CA MET A 263 4.42 -4.28 -3.83
C MET A 263 4.77 -5.22 -4.98
N GLU A 264 4.92 -6.52 -4.71
CA GLU A 264 5.17 -7.51 -5.76
C GLU A 264 3.88 -7.84 -6.54
N ARG A 265 2.77 -7.97 -5.81
CA ARG A 265 1.48 -8.37 -6.39
C ARG A 265 0.86 -7.28 -7.26
N PHE A 266 1.10 -6.03 -6.90
CA PHE A 266 0.50 -4.87 -7.56
C PHE A 266 1.60 -3.90 -8.01
N SER A 267 2.24 -4.22 -9.13
CA SER A 267 3.45 -3.50 -9.59
C SER A 267 3.26 -1.98 -9.75
N TYR A 268 2.05 -1.54 -10.13
CA TYR A 268 1.74 -0.11 -10.29
C TYR A 268 1.86 0.68 -8.97
N ILE A 269 1.75 0.02 -7.81
CA ILE A 269 1.97 0.67 -6.52
C ILE A 269 3.39 1.23 -6.43
N ASN A 270 4.38 0.45 -6.91
CA ASN A 270 5.78 0.88 -6.94
C ASN A 270 5.99 2.07 -7.89
N HIS A 271 5.29 2.09 -9.02
CA HIS A 271 5.38 3.19 -9.97
C HIS A 271 4.88 4.50 -9.35
N VAL A 272 3.70 4.48 -8.73
CA VAL A 272 3.11 5.69 -8.10
C VAL A 272 3.98 6.15 -6.93
N MET A 273 4.40 5.25 -6.04
CA MET A 273 5.32 5.56 -4.94
C MET A 273 6.61 6.20 -5.45
N LYS A 274 7.21 5.64 -6.50
CA LYS A 274 8.44 6.17 -7.11
C LYS A 274 8.22 7.58 -7.65
N TRP A 275 7.18 7.79 -8.45
CA TRP A 275 6.93 9.10 -9.06
C TRP A 275 6.67 10.18 -8.01
N GLU A 276 6.00 9.81 -6.92
CA GLU A 276 5.75 10.71 -5.79
C GLU A 276 7.03 11.04 -5.04
N ALA A 277 7.87 10.04 -4.75
CA ALA A 277 9.18 10.24 -4.14
C ALA A 277 10.11 11.12 -5.00
N GLU A 278 10.10 10.93 -6.32
CA GLU A 278 10.86 11.79 -7.24
C GLU A 278 10.42 13.26 -7.18
N ARG A 279 9.12 13.52 -7.01
CA ARG A 279 8.57 14.86 -6.89
C ARG A 279 8.86 15.49 -5.53
N GLN A 280 8.63 14.76 -4.45
CA GLN A 280 8.63 15.31 -3.08
C GLN A 280 9.98 15.18 -2.36
N LEU A 281 10.71 14.08 -2.57
CA LEU A 281 11.84 13.70 -1.71
C LEU A 281 13.20 13.99 -2.38
N LYS A 282 13.28 13.91 -3.70
CA LYS A 282 14.55 14.08 -4.45
C LYS A 282 15.29 15.37 -4.12
N ASN A 283 14.55 16.47 -4.01
CA ASN A 283 15.09 17.80 -3.72
C ASN A 283 14.77 18.26 -2.29
N SER A 284 14.41 17.34 -1.38
CA SER A 284 14.08 17.70 -0.01
C SER A 284 15.26 18.43 0.65
N PRO A 285 15.03 19.58 1.31
CA PRO A 285 16.08 20.29 2.04
C PRO A 285 16.45 19.59 3.36
N LEU A 286 15.66 18.61 3.79
CA LEU A 286 15.90 17.81 4.99
C LEU A 286 16.68 16.55 4.61
N PRO A 287 17.95 16.38 5.03
CA PRO A 287 18.80 15.28 4.57
C PRO A 287 18.20 13.88 4.81
N TYR A 288 17.48 13.68 5.93
CA TYR A 288 16.85 12.39 6.24
C TYR A 288 15.52 12.14 5.52
N ASN A 289 14.99 13.13 4.80
CA ASN A 289 13.87 12.97 3.87
C ASN A 289 14.32 12.98 2.41
N LYS A 290 15.62 13.10 2.13
CA LYS A 290 16.12 13.14 0.77
C LYS A 290 16.32 11.71 0.24
N ILE A 291 15.56 11.35 -0.79
CA ILE A 291 15.74 10.11 -1.56
C ILE A 291 16.04 10.51 -3.00
N GLU A 292 17.31 10.42 -3.41
CA GLU A 292 17.74 10.91 -4.73
C GLU A 292 17.21 10.02 -5.86
N ASN A 293 17.25 8.71 -5.65
CA ASN A 293 16.80 7.72 -6.62
C ASN A 293 16.42 6.41 -5.91
N VAL A 294 15.15 6.01 -6.00
CA VAL A 294 14.67 4.74 -5.43
C VAL A 294 15.30 3.51 -6.10
N ASN A 295 15.82 3.63 -7.33
CA ASN A 295 16.49 2.53 -8.02
C ASN A 295 17.87 2.22 -7.45
N GLN A 296 18.44 3.07 -6.59
CA GLN A 296 19.70 2.78 -5.88
C GLN A 296 19.52 1.74 -4.78
N PHE A 297 18.29 1.38 -4.43
CA PHE A 297 18.01 0.46 -3.33
C PHE A 297 17.85 -0.96 -3.83
N ILE A 298 18.40 -1.89 -3.06
CA ILE A 298 17.93 -3.28 -3.05
C ILE A 298 16.97 -3.46 -1.88
N TYR A 299 15.90 -4.19 -2.12
CA TYR A 299 14.83 -4.43 -1.18
C TYR A 299 14.92 -5.87 -0.69
N ILE A 300 14.83 -6.08 0.61
CA ILE A 300 14.96 -7.39 1.23
C ILE A 300 13.64 -7.72 1.89
N GLN A 301 13.14 -8.93 1.67
CA GLN A 301 12.14 -9.55 2.52
C GLN A 301 12.71 -10.78 3.22
N SER A 302 12.44 -10.89 4.52
CA SER A 302 12.91 -11.96 5.40
C SER A 302 11.97 -12.14 6.59
N SER A 303 12.32 -13.02 7.51
CA SER A 303 11.63 -13.13 8.81
C SER A 303 12.56 -13.27 10.00
N VAL A 304 12.08 -12.84 11.17
CA VAL A 304 12.73 -13.01 12.48
C VAL A 304 11.85 -13.82 13.43
N TRP A 305 12.47 -14.61 14.30
CA TRP A 305 11.79 -15.51 15.24
C TRP A 305 12.56 -15.63 16.56
N GLY A 306 11.87 -16.17 17.58
CA GLY A 306 12.48 -16.42 18.90
C GLY A 306 12.72 -15.18 19.73
N ILE A 307 12.07 -14.06 19.39
CA ILE A 307 12.19 -12.76 20.05
C ILE A 307 10.82 -12.16 20.30
N GLU A 308 10.76 -11.22 21.24
CA GLU A 308 9.63 -10.29 21.34
C GLU A 308 9.74 -9.26 20.19
N LEU A 309 8.66 -9.11 19.43
CA LEU A 309 8.59 -8.17 18.31
C LEU A 309 8.50 -6.72 18.81
N GLY A 310 8.71 -5.75 17.93
CA GLY A 310 8.70 -4.33 18.28
C GLY A 310 10.06 -3.75 18.71
N SER A 311 11.09 -4.58 18.87
CA SER A 311 12.45 -4.13 19.15
C SER A 311 13.39 -4.39 17.96
N PRO A 312 14.34 -3.47 17.68
CA PRO A 312 15.33 -3.70 16.63
C PRO A 312 16.17 -4.93 16.99
N SER A 313 16.41 -5.79 16.02
CA SER A 313 17.05 -7.10 16.27
C SER A 313 18.10 -7.47 15.24
N VAL A 314 17.83 -7.25 13.95
CA VAL A 314 18.68 -7.72 12.84
C VAL A 314 19.00 -6.59 11.87
N ASP A 315 20.23 -6.61 11.36
CA ASP A 315 20.69 -5.82 10.21
C ASP A 315 21.00 -6.73 9.03
N PHE A 316 20.60 -6.32 7.83
CA PHE A 316 21.03 -6.96 6.59
C PHE A 316 22.14 -6.13 5.97
N LEU A 317 23.23 -6.80 5.58
CA LEU A 317 24.34 -6.12 4.94
C LEU A 317 24.70 -6.78 3.63
N CYS A 318 25.04 -5.97 2.62
CA CYS A 318 25.57 -6.45 1.36
C CYS A 318 26.92 -5.83 1.03
N ARG A 319 27.71 -6.56 0.25
CA ARG A 319 29.01 -6.11 -0.26
C ARG A 319 29.10 -6.38 -1.75
N THR A 320 29.70 -5.46 -2.49
CA THR A 320 29.90 -5.56 -3.94
C THR A 320 31.22 -6.26 -4.28
N LYS A 321 31.36 -6.69 -5.53
CA LYS A 321 32.58 -7.34 -6.00
C LYS A 321 33.76 -6.36 -5.98
N GLY A 322 34.82 -6.74 -5.25
CA GLY A 322 36.06 -5.97 -5.18
C GLY A 322 36.07 -4.88 -4.10
N ASP A 323 34.96 -4.69 -3.39
CA ASP A 323 34.85 -3.77 -2.27
C ASP A 323 35.12 -4.46 -0.93
N THR A 324 35.53 -3.68 0.07
CA THR A 324 35.67 -4.07 1.46
C THR A 324 34.55 -3.54 2.35
N GLU A 325 33.79 -2.55 1.88
CA GLU A 325 32.68 -1.93 2.62
C GLU A 325 31.43 -2.83 2.65
N TRP A 326 30.70 -2.78 3.77
CA TRP A 326 29.40 -3.44 3.93
C TRP A 326 28.30 -2.39 4.05
N TYR A 327 27.41 -2.35 3.09
CA TYR A 327 26.24 -1.47 3.10
C TYR A 327 25.14 -2.07 3.96
N SER A 328 24.56 -1.27 4.86
CA SER A 328 23.66 -1.72 5.91
C SER A 328 22.22 -1.29 5.67
N SER A 329 21.27 -2.18 5.96
CA SER A 329 19.84 -1.90 5.85
C SER A 329 19.32 -1.07 7.04
N SER A 330 20.01 -1.12 8.18
CA SER A 330 19.70 -0.34 9.38
C SER A 330 20.63 0.86 9.59
N LEU A 331 21.42 1.24 8.58
CA LEU A 331 22.43 2.29 8.68
C LEU A 331 23.39 2.06 9.86
N HIS A 332 23.76 0.79 10.09
CA HIS A 332 24.51 0.29 11.24
C HIS A 332 23.80 0.58 12.57
N ASN A 333 22.53 0.16 12.69
CA ASN A 333 21.66 0.35 13.85
C ASN A 333 21.52 1.82 14.28
N LYS A 334 21.37 2.72 13.30
CA LYS A 334 21.25 4.15 13.57
C LYS A 334 19.93 4.49 14.23
N LYS A 335 19.97 5.47 15.14
CA LYS A 335 18.79 6.08 15.76
C LYS A 335 18.71 7.57 15.45
N LEU A 336 17.50 8.05 15.25
CA LEU A 336 17.19 9.47 15.09
C LEU A 336 16.02 9.83 16.02
N GLY A 337 16.35 10.41 17.17
CA GLY A 337 15.37 10.62 18.23
C GLY A 337 14.76 9.29 18.69
N VAL A 338 13.43 9.17 18.59
CA VAL A 338 12.68 7.95 18.94
C VAL A 338 12.70 6.90 17.83
N PHE A 339 13.15 7.26 16.62
CA PHE A 339 13.14 6.34 15.48
C PHE A 339 14.39 5.46 15.46
N SER A 340 14.18 4.18 15.20
CA SER A 340 15.21 3.20 14.84
C SER A 340 15.22 3.01 13.34
N ALA A 341 16.39 2.88 12.72
CA ALA A 341 16.53 2.51 11.32
C ALA A 341 16.26 1.02 11.07
N ALA A 342 16.52 0.15 12.05
CA ALA A 342 16.19 -1.27 11.95
C ALA A 342 14.70 -1.52 12.11
N TYR A 343 14.23 -2.66 11.57
CA TYR A 343 12.86 -3.13 11.69
C TYR A 343 12.40 -3.20 13.15
N THR A 344 11.21 -2.66 13.43
CA THR A 344 10.57 -2.68 14.75
C THR A 344 9.06 -2.96 14.63
N GLY A 345 8.64 -3.67 13.58
CA GLY A 345 7.23 -3.95 13.35
C GLY A 345 6.69 -5.09 14.21
N PRO A 346 5.36 -5.29 14.20
CA PRO A 346 4.68 -6.29 15.02
C PRO A 346 4.59 -7.66 14.34
N TYR A 347 5.22 -7.86 13.18
CA TYR A 347 5.15 -9.10 12.40
C TYR A 347 6.51 -9.78 12.27
N ASN A 348 6.54 -11.11 12.20
CA ASN A 348 7.78 -11.87 12.00
C ASN A 348 8.34 -11.65 10.59
N HIS A 349 7.48 -11.61 9.58
CA HIS A 349 7.86 -11.37 8.18
C HIS A 349 7.84 -9.87 7.87
N PHE A 350 8.88 -9.36 7.21
CA PHE A 350 9.04 -7.93 6.97
C PHE A 350 9.91 -7.60 5.76
N GLY A 351 9.73 -6.38 5.24
CA GLY A 351 10.63 -5.72 4.30
C GLY A 351 11.68 -4.80 4.96
N THR A 352 12.81 -4.61 4.31
CA THR A 352 13.86 -3.61 4.61
C THR A 352 14.55 -3.24 3.29
N ALA A 353 15.38 -2.19 3.24
CA ALA A 353 16.15 -1.86 2.04
C ALA A 353 17.57 -1.40 2.37
N ILE A 354 18.49 -1.68 1.45
CA ILE A 354 19.88 -1.22 1.50
C ILE A 354 20.09 -0.24 0.35
N CYS A 355 20.54 0.97 0.66
CA CYS A 355 20.96 1.94 -0.35
C CYS A 355 22.35 1.54 -0.87
N LEU A 356 22.48 1.38 -2.18
CA LEU A 356 23.76 1.13 -2.84
C LEU A 356 24.41 2.46 -3.28
N PRO A 357 25.74 2.48 -3.47
CA PRO A 357 26.41 3.62 -4.08
C PRO A 357 25.95 3.89 -5.51
N ASP A 358 26.17 5.11 -5.98
CA ASP A 358 25.89 5.51 -7.35
C ASP A 358 26.54 4.59 -8.38
N GLY A 359 25.73 4.13 -9.34
CA GLY A 359 26.17 3.26 -10.42
C GLY A 359 26.31 1.79 -10.05
N ILE A 360 26.06 1.41 -8.79
CA ILE A 360 26.03 0.02 -8.35
C ILE A 360 24.61 -0.52 -8.47
N SER A 361 24.51 -1.75 -8.96
CA SER A 361 23.26 -2.49 -9.19
C SER A 361 23.22 -3.80 -8.39
N ILE A 362 22.09 -4.49 -8.42
CA ILE A 362 21.93 -5.81 -7.79
C ILE A 362 22.91 -6.84 -8.39
N GLU A 363 23.29 -6.67 -9.64
CA GLU A 363 24.25 -7.49 -10.37
C GLU A 363 25.67 -7.38 -9.80
N ASP A 364 26.01 -6.28 -9.13
CA ASP A 364 27.33 -6.05 -8.56
C ASP A 364 27.49 -6.68 -7.16
N ILE A 365 26.39 -7.10 -6.53
CA ILE A 365 26.39 -7.70 -5.20
C ILE A 365 27.09 -9.06 -5.22
N ALA A 366 28.10 -9.20 -4.37
CA ALA A 366 28.89 -10.42 -4.22
C ALA A 366 28.45 -11.26 -3.02
N GLU A 367 28.11 -10.62 -1.91
CA GLU A 367 27.74 -11.29 -0.66
C GLU A 367 26.64 -10.54 0.07
N ILE A 368 25.80 -11.30 0.80
CA ILE A 368 24.83 -10.77 1.75
C ILE A 368 25.00 -11.50 3.08
N LYS A 369 25.04 -10.75 4.17
CA LYS A 369 25.11 -11.26 5.54
C LYS A 369 24.00 -10.66 6.41
N ILE A 370 23.74 -11.32 7.53
CA ILE A 370 22.86 -10.86 8.60
C ILE A 370 23.71 -10.59 9.85
N ALA A 371 23.30 -9.62 10.66
CA ALA A 371 23.95 -9.28 11.92
C ALA A 371 22.94 -9.06 13.05
N LEU A 372 23.24 -9.58 14.24
CA LEU A 372 22.50 -9.29 15.48
C LEU A 372 22.97 -7.93 15.99
N ILE A 373 22.03 -6.99 16.10
CA ILE A 373 22.32 -5.59 16.45
C ILE A 373 21.77 -5.17 17.81
N ASN A 374 21.22 -6.12 18.57
CA ASN A 374 20.65 -5.86 19.88
C ASN A 374 21.30 -6.74 20.93
N ASP A 375 22.26 -6.16 21.64
CA ASP A 375 23.06 -6.81 22.68
C ASP A 375 22.22 -7.34 23.87
N LYS A 376 20.96 -6.92 23.99
CA LYS A 376 20.04 -7.43 25.01
C LYS A 376 19.38 -8.75 24.61
N LEU A 377 19.40 -9.09 23.33
CA LEU A 377 18.86 -10.36 22.83
C LEU A 377 19.96 -11.42 22.90
N PRO A 378 19.73 -12.54 23.61
CA PRO A 378 20.72 -13.62 23.65
C PRO A 378 20.86 -14.30 22.29
N GLN A 379 19.77 -14.35 21.53
CA GLN A 379 19.72 -14.91 20.19
C GLN A 379 18.54 -14.33 19.39
N VAL A 380 18.64 -14.42 18.07
CA VAL A 380 17.53 -14.23 17.14
C VAL A 380 17.66 -15.23 16.01
N ASN A 381 16.53 -15.82 15.62
CA ASN A 381 16.46 -16.70 14.49
C ASN A 381 16.02 -15.92 13.25
N VAL A 382 16.72 -16.06 12.13
CA VAL A 382 16.42 -15.38 10.88
C VAL A 382 16.16 -16.42 9.80
N LYS A 383 15.10 -16.24 9.02
CA LYS A 383 14.73 -17.19 7.97
C LYS A 383 14.39 -16.52 6.66
N ASN A 384 14.82 -17.20 5.59
CA ASN A 384 14.57 -16.89 4.19
C ASN A 384 15.11 -15.53 3.74
N LEU A 385 15.58 -15.47 2.50
CA LEU A 385 16.02 -14.25 1.85
C LEU A 385 15.28 -14.12 0.52
N GLN A 386 14.60 -13.00 0.33
CA GLN A 386 14.22 -12.53 -0.99
C GLN A 386 14.83 -11.15 -1.21
N VAL A 387 15.44 -10.94 -2.37
CA VAL A 387 16.02 -9.64 -2.75
C VAL A 387 15.41 -9.16 -4.04
N PHE A 388 14.96 -7.91 -4.04
CA PHE A 388 14.34 -7.24 -5.15
C PHE A 388 15.11 -5.98 -5.53
N ALA A 389 15.03 -5.59 -6.80
CA ALA A 389 15.54 -4.34 -7.31
C ALA A 389 14.69 -3.89 -8.51
N TYR A 390 14.78 -2.62 -8.88
CA TYR A 390 14.15 -2.15 -10.11
C TYR A 390 14.94 -2.62 -11.32
N ASP A 391 14.26 -3.15 -12.32
CA ASP A 391 14.84 -3.47 -13.62
C ASP A 391 14.92 -2.22 -14.54
N GLU A 392 15.43 -2.43 -15.75
CA GLU A 392 15.51 -1.41 -16.81
C GLU A 392 14.16 -0.78 -17.21
N ASN A 393 13.05 -1.48 -16.95
CA ASN A 393 11.69 -1.01 -17.22
C ASN A 393 11.08 -0.27 -16.01
N ASN A 394 11.85 -0.11 -14.92
CA ASN A 394 11.39 0.42 -13.64
C ASN A 394 10.30 -0.43 -12.98
N ASP A 395 10.34 -1.74 -13.21
CA ASP A 395 9.54 -2.68 -12.43
C ASP A 395 10.38 -3.28 -11.30
N LEU A 396 9.80 -3.39 -10.11
CA LEU A 396 10.40 -4.13 -9.01
C LEU A 396 10.39 -5.63 -9.34
N LYS A 397 11.56 -6.25 -9.47
CA LYS A 397 11.72 -7.68 -9.77
C LYS A 397 12.49 -8.39 -8.66
N LYS A 398 12.19 -9.68 -8.46
CA LYS A 398 12.92 -10.56 -7.55
C LYS A 398 14.16 -11.11 -8.26
N TYR A 399 15.34 -10.91 -7.68
CA TYR A 399 16.63 -11.36 -8.22
C TYR A 399 17.25 -12.51 -7.42
N ILE A 400 17.03 -12.53 -6.11
CA ILE A 400 17.55 -13.57 -5.22
C ILE A 400 16.39 -14.15 -4.44
N GLU A 401 16.34 -15.48 -4.36
CA GLU A 401 15.48 -16.21 -3.45
C GLU A 401 16.28 -17.37 -2.86
N LYS A 402 16.39 -17.38 -1.53
CA LYS A 402 17.12 -18.41 -0.81
C LYS A 402 16.42 -18.76 0.49
N ALA A 403 16.06 -20.03 0.63
CA ALA A 403 15.66 -20.58 1.92
C ALA A 403 16.89 -20.76 2.82
N PHE A 404 16.78 -20.33 4.07
CA PHE A 404 17.74 -20.59 5.14
C PHE A 404 17.02 -20.45 6.49
N ASP A 405 17.62 -21.01 7.55
CA ASP A 405 17.11 -20.94 8.92
C ASP A 405 18.32 -20.90 9.86
N GLU A 406 18.73 -19.70 10.25
CA GLU A 406 19.99 -19.47 10.95
C GLU A 406 19.77 -18.72 12.26
N ASN A 407 20.52 -19.09 13.30
CA ASN A 407 20.46 -18.47 14.60
C ASN A 407 21.68 -17.58 14.82
N LEU A 408 21.45 -16.29 15.04
CA LEU A 408 22.49 -15.36 15.48
C LEU A 408 22.50 -15.31 17.00
N THR A 409 23.70 -15.28 17.57
CA THR A 409 23.92 -15.20 19.03
C THR A 409 24.95 -14.11 19.35
N SER A 410 25.16 -13.79 20.63
CA SER A 410 26.24 -12.87 21.00
C SER A 410 27.65 -13.39 20.70
N LEU A 411 27.82 -14.70 20.51
CA LEU A 411 29.11 -15.33 20.13
C LEU A 411 29.29 -15.37 18.61
N GLU A 412 28.21 -15.63 17.89
CA GLU A 412 28.13 -15.66 16.43
C GLU A 412 27.11 -14.62 15.98
N SER A 413 27.51 -13.35 16.08
CA SER A 413 26.62 -12.21 15.85
C SER A 413 26.45 -11.86 14.38
N GLU A 414 27.23 -12.46 13.48
CA GLU A 414 27.14 -12.22 12.04
C GLU A 414 27.24 -13.52 11.24
N MET A 415 26.52 -13.61 10.13
CA MET A 415 26.58 -14.78 9.25
C MET A 415 26.35 -14.41 7.78
N ILE A 416 27.21 -14.90 6.89
CA ILE A 416 27.01 -14.79 5.43
C ILE A 416 25.93 -15.79 5.00
N ILE A 417 24.81 -15.28 4.51
CA ILE A 417 23.65 -16.08 4.10
C ILE A 417 23.58 -16.26 2.59
N TRP A 418 24.24 -15.43 1.80
CA TRP A 418 24.28 -15.57 0.34
C TRP A 418 25.61 -15.13 -0.25
N ARG A 419 26.04 -15.85 -1.30
CA ARG A 419 27.22 -15.54 -2.12
C ARG A 419 26.86 -15.72 -3.58
N LYS A 420 27.29 -14.79 -4.42
CA LYS A 420 27.18 -14.93 -5.88
C LYS A 420 28.07 -16.10 -6.33
N VAL A 421 27.47 -17.06 -7.05
CA VAL A 421 28.22 -18.15 -7.68
C VAL A 421 29.00 -17.54 -8.87
N MET A 422 30.32 -17.75 -8.90
CA MET A 422 31.20 -17.24 -9.95
C MET A 422 31.02 -17.98 -11.27
#